data_AF-A0A1C4LJ89-F1
#
_entry.id   AF-A0A1C4LJ89-F1
#
_cell.length_a   1.000
_cell.length_b   1.000
_cell.length_c   1.000
_cell.angle_alpha   90.00
_cell.angle_beta   90.00
_cell.angle_gamma   90.00
#
_symmetry.space_group_name_H-M   'P 1'
#
loop_
_entity.id
_entity.type
_entity.pdbx_description
1 polymer ?
#
loop_
_entity_poly.entity_id
_entity_poly.type
_entity_poly.pdbx_seq_one_letter_code
_entity_poly.pdbx_strand_id
1 'polypeptide(L)'
;MAYGGRDAAPDQGSHPVGRTAPEIGGPGTAPASYAPGMSPAEPVRDPAVPVPSVPLPDGARYVRDHTVYACVTGSRAQGLATPASDTDLRGIFLAPTPAFWGFGKPPTHVPGPAQEQLSWELERACALALRGDPNVMEALNSPLVLGVEPVGAELLALRDAFLSRAVLDALTRYAHSQGRKLAADLRGHGAPRWKHAMHLLRLLLTARELLRTGRYVVDMSPYREELLAVRRGETTWESWSGRTERLLAGTEARAAHARLPAEPDHARVEDFLVRVRRASALG
;
A
#
# COMPACT_ATOMS: atom_id res chain seq x y z
N MET A 1 -70.76 1.36 5.03
CA MET A 1 -70.27 2.44 4.14
C MET A 1 -69.03 1.85 3.45
N ALA A 2 -69.01 1.43 2.18
CA ALA A 2 -69.84 1.74 1.00
C ALA A 2 -69.86 3.25 0.67
N TYR A 3 -69.52 3.73 -0.53
CA TYR A 3 -69.17 3.11 -1.84
C TYR A 3 -67.69 3.41 -2.23
N GLY A 4 -67.09 2.88 -3.31
CA GLY A 4 -67.51 1.78 -4.20
C GLY A 4 -67.13 1.94 -5.70
N GLY A 5 -66.20 1.13 -6.21
CA GLY A 5 -66.02 0.79 -7.64
C GLY A 5 -65.23 1.79 -8.51
N ARG A 6 -64.85 1.50 -9.78
CA ARG A 6 -64.88 0.32 -10.71
C ARG A 6 -64.06 0.77 -11.97
N ASP A 7 -63.59 0.03 -12.98
CA ASP A 7 -63.41 -1.38 -13.42
C ASP A 7 -62.44 -1.34 -14.63
N ALA A 8 -61.79 -2.39 -15.20
CA ALA A 8 -61.56 -3.81 -14.87
C ALA A 8 -60.37 -4.34 -15.73
N ALA A 9 -60.14 -5.66 -15.77
CA ALA A 9 -59.30 -6.41 -16.72
C ALA A 9 -60.21 -7.34 -17.60
N PRO A 10 -59.75 -8.24 -18.50
CA PRO A 10 -58.39 -8.65 -18.89
C PRO A 10 -58.18 -8.79 -20.44
N ASP A 11 -57.06 -9.40 -20.89
CA ASP A 11 -57.07 -10.73 -21.56
C ASP A 11 -55.64 -11.33 -21.68
N GLN A 12 -55.50 -12.55 -22.22
CA GLN A 12 -54.30 -13.40 -22.19
C GLN A 12 -53.49 -13.41 -23.50
N GLY A 13 -52.21 -13.84 -23.44
CA GLY A 13 -51.32 -13.92 -24.61
C GLY A 13 -50.15 -14.89 -24.41
N SER A 14 -50.32 -16.10 -24.94
CA SER A 14 -49.43 -17.28 -24.97
C SER A 14 -47.91 -17.09 -25.20
N HIS A 15 -47.13 -18.02 -24.63
CA HIS A 15 -45.72 -18.35 -24.96
C HIS A 15 -45.51 -18.78 -26.46
N PRO A 16 -44.28 -19.16 -26.89
CA PRO A 16 -43.03 -18.40 -26.92
C PRO A 16 -42.34 -18.46 -28.30
N VAL A 17 -41.44 -17.52 -28.63
CA VAL A 17 -40.53 -17.68 -29.78
C VAL A 17 -39.11 -17.25 -29.40
N GLY A 18 -38.17 -18.20 -29.42
CA GLY A 18 -36.75 -17.90 -29.23
C GLY A 18 -36.09 -17.41 -30.52
N ARG A 19 -34.96 -16.72 -30.39
CA ARG A 19 -33.94 -16.64 -31.44
C ARG A 19 -32.61 -17.08 -30.89
N THR A 20 -32.15 -18.20 -31.42
CA THR A 20 -30.84 -18.80 -31.18
C THR A 20 -29.71 -17.86 -31.60
N ALA A 21 -28.56 -17.99 -30.93
CA ALA A 21 -27.31 -17.51 -31.51
C ALA A 21 -26.99 -18.33 -32.78
N PRO A 22 -26.28 -17.76 -33.78
CA PRO A 22 -26.00 -18.46 -35.02
C PRO A 22 -25.11 -19.69 -34.80
N GLU A 23 -25.56 -20.84 -35.30
CA GLU A 23 -24.78 -22.08 -35.31
C GLU A 23 -23.62 -21.98 -36.31
N ILE A 24 -22.38 -22.03 -35.85
CA ILE A 24 -21.20 -22.15 -36.72
C ILE A 24 -20.93 -23.65 -36.95
N GLY A 25 -21.80 -24.27 -37.74
CA GLY A 25 -21.76 -25.69 -38.09
C GLY A 25 -20.63 -26.05 -39.06
N GLY A 26 -19.38 -25.99 -38.59
CA GLY A 26 -18.29 -26.77 -39.19
C GLY A 26 -18.41 -28.25 -38.76
N PRO A 27 -17.96 -29.23 -39.56
CA PRO A 27 -18.00 -30.64 -39.18
C PRO A 27 -17.00 -30.91 -38.05
N GLY A 28 -17.48 -30.79 -36.82
CA GLY A 28 -16.71 -31.15 -35.63
C GLY A 28 -16.37 -32.63 -35.68
N THR A 29 -15.08 -32.95 -35.85
CA THR A 29 -14.54 -34.24 -35.41
C THR A 29 -14.97 -34.44 -33.96
N ALA A 30 -15.81 -35.44 -33.71
CA ALA A 30 -16.32 -35.70 -32.37
C ALA A 30 -15.15 -35.81 -31.40
N PRO A 31 -15.20 -35.14 -30.22
CA PRO A 31 -14.16 -35.33 -29.21
C PRO A 31 -14.10 -36.82 -28.91
N ALA A 32 -12.94 -37.44 -29.12
CA ALA A 32 -12.80 -38.89 -29.04
C ALA A 32 -13.35 -39.38 -27.70
N SER A 33 -14.41 -40.19 -27.75
CA SER A 33 -15.12 -40.64 -26.55
C SER A 33 -14.19 -41.54 -25.74
N TYR A 34 -13.56 -40.97 -24.72
CA TYR A 34 -12.69 -41.69 -23.80
C TYR A 34 -13.46 -42.89 -23.25
N ALA A 35 -12.91 -44.09 -23.47
CA ALA A 35 -13.57 -45.33 -23.09
C ALA A 35 -13.80 -45.35 -21.56
N PRO A 36 -15.01 -45.70 -21.08
CA PRO A 36 -15.32 -45.69 -19.66
C PRO A 36 -14.45 -46.72 -18.94
N GLY A 37 -13.46 -46.24 -18.20
CA GLY A 37 -12.45 -47.06 -17.51
C GLY A 37 -11.05 -46.45 -17.52
N MET A 38 -10.72 -45.60 -18.50
CA MET A 38 -9.45 -44.86 -18.49
C MET A 38 -9.57 -43.59 -17.63
N SER A 39 -9.26 -43.73 -16.34
CA SER A 39 -8.84 -42.57 -15.53
C SER A 39 -7.64 -41.90 -16.23
N PRO A 40 -7.55 -40.56 -16.32
CA PRO A 40 -6.36 -39.91 -16.84
C PRO A 40 -5.18 -40.34 -15.98
N ALA A 41 -4.20 -41.01 -16.59
CA ALA A 41 -3.01 -41.45 -15.89
C ALA A 41 -2.31 -40.22 -15.30
N GLU A 42 -2.07 -40.24 -13.99
CA GLU A 42 -1.30 -39.17 -13.35
C GLU A 42 0.05 -39.05 -14.08
N PRO A 43 0.50 -37.84 -14.45
CA PRO A 43 1.72 -37.66 -15.22
C PRO A 43 2.90 -38.16 -14.39
N VAL A 44 3.41 -39.34 -14.77
CA VAL A 44 4.48 -40.05 -14.06
C VAL A 44 5.72 -39.16 -14.04
N ARG A 45 5.97 -38.52 -12.90
CA ARG A 45 7.20 -37.79 -12.65
C ARG A 45 8.34 -38.78 -12.54
N ASP A 46 9.21 -38.80 -13.54
CA ASP A 46 10.52 -39.41 -13.39
C ASP A 46 11.32 -38.64 -12.32
N PRO A 47 11.68 -39.25 -11.18
CA PRO A 47 12.45 -38.59 -10.13
C PRO A 47 13.92 -38.33 -10.54
N ALA A 48 14.41 -38.95 -11.62
CA ALA A 48 15.74 -38.70 -12.18
C ALA A 48 15.78 -37.52 -13.16
N VAL A 49 14.63 -37.01 -13.62
CA VAL A 49 14.56 -35.78 -14.43
C VAL A 49 14.49 -34.57 -13.50
N PRO A 50 15.56 -33.77 -13.35
CA PRO A 50 15.48 -32.54 -12.58
C PRO A 50 14.53 -31.56 -13.28
N VAL A 51 13.45 -31.18 -12.59
CA VAL A 51 12.64 -30.02 -13.02
C VAL A 51 13.59 -28.82 -13.07
N PRO A 52 13.75 -28.15 -14.23
CA PRO A 52 14.64 -27.00 -14.32
C PRO A 52 14.11 -25.91 -13.38
N SER A 53 14.84 -25.69 -12.29
CA SER A 53 14.58 -24.60 -11.36
C SER A 53 14.86 -23.29 -12.08
N VAL A 54 13.82 -22.69 -12.65
CA VAL A 54 13.86 -21.30 -13.12
C VAL A 54 14.36 -20.47 -11.94
N PRO A 55 15.57 -19.89 -11.99
CA PRO A 55 16.12 -19.18 -10.85
C PRO A 55 15.20 -18.01 -10.54
N LEU A 56 14.72 -17.94 -9.30
CA LEU A 56 13.95 -16.79 -8.84
C LEU A 56 14.77 -15.53 -9.15
N PRO A 57 14.19 -14.47 -9.75
CA PRO A 57 14.93 -13.28 -10.09
C PRO A 57 15.65 -12.73 -8.87
N ASP A 58 16.98 -12.67 -8.90
CA ASP A 58 17.78 -12.09 -7.82
C ASP A 58 17.26 -10.68 -7.51
N GLY A 59 16.66 -10.51 -6.34
CA GLY A 59 16.10 -9.23 -5.91
C GLY A 59 17.17 -8.15 -5.81
N ALA A 60 18.39 -8.53 -5.38
CA ALA A 60 19.47 -7.57 -5.16
C ALA A 60 19.91 -6.88 -6.46
N ARG A 61 19.83 -7.56 -7.62
CA ARG A 61 20.10 -6.92 -8.93
C ARG A 61 19.16 -5.75 -9.22
N TYR A 62 17.86 -5.85 -8.92
CA TYR A 62 16.92 -4.75 -9.17
C TYR A 62 17.21 -3.55 -8.27
N VAL A 63 17.64 -3.79 -7.02
CA VAL A 63 18.05 -2.73 -6.10
C VAL A 63 19.38 -2.09 -6.50
N ARG A 64 20.37 -2.89 -6.91
CA ARG A 64 21.70 -2.42 -7.30
C ARG A 64 21.69 -1.69 -8.65
N ASP A 65 20.99 -2.25 -9.64
CA ASP A 65 21.12 -1.86 -11.04
C ASP A 65 19.97 -0.96 -11.53
N HIS A 66 18.87 -0.85 -10.77
CA HIS A 66 17.65 -0.14 -11.19
C HIS A 66 16.96 0.70 -10.09
N THR A 67 17.64 1.04 -8.99
CA THR A 67 17.10 2.02 -8.01
C THR A 67 17.00 3.40 -8.64
N VAL A 68 15.80 3.99 -8.62
CA VAL A 68 15.53 5.35 -9.12
C VAL A 68 15.44 6.40 -8.00
N TYR A 69 15.23 5.96 -6.75
CA TYR A 69 15.21 6.83 -5.58
C TYR A 69 15.67 6.07 -4.33
N ALA A 70 16.51 6.69 -3.51
CA ALA A 70 16.92 6.16 -2.21
C ALA A 70 16.96 7.26 -1.14
N CYS A 71 16.59 6.90 0.09
CA CYS A 71 16.58 7.80 1.25
C CYS A 71 16.83 7.07 2.57
N VAL A 72 17.19 7.83 3.60
CA VAL A 72 17.08 7.41 5.00
C VAL A 72 15.66 7.73 5.49
N THR A 73 15.04 6.84 6.25
CA THR A 73 13.77 7.10 6.96
C THR A 73 13.97 6.96 8.47
N GLY A 74 12.92 6.63 9.22
CA GLY A 74 13.07 6.24 10.62
C GLY A 74 13.48 7.39 11.52
N SER A 75 14.04 7.04 12.68
CA SER A 75 14.35 8.03 13.72
C SER A 75 15.27 9.16 13.26
N ARG A 76 16.13 8.93 12.26
CA ARG A 76 16.99 9.95 11.63
C ARG A 76 16.18 10.96 10.81
N ALA A 77 15.37 10.52 9.85
CA ALA A 77 14.55 11.42 9.03
C ALA A 77 13.50 12.20 9.85
N GLN A 78 13.02 11.59 10.94
CA GLN A 78 12.01 12.18 11.82
C GLN A 78 12.57 13.20 12.83
N GLY A 79 13.89 13.44 12.88
CA GLY A 79 14.49 14.29 13.93
C GLY A 79 14.42 13.68 15.34
N LEU A 80 14.17 12.37 15.46
CA LEU A 80 14.00 11.64 16.73
C LEU A 80 15.20 10.74 17.09
N ALA A 81 16.30 10.82 16.33
CA ALA A 81 17.46 9.95 16.52
C ALA A 81 18.16 10.16 17.87
N THR A 82 18.75 9.08 18.38
CA THR A 82 19.62 9.04 19.56
C THR A 82 20.95 8.35 19.19
N PRO A 83 21.98 8.36 20.06
CA PRO A 83 23.24 7.66 19.78
C PRO A 83 23.09 6.15 19.50
N ALA A 84 22.01 5.53 19.98
CA ALA A 84 21.67 4.13 19.77
C ALA A 84 20.64 3.90 18.63
N SER A 85 20.46 4.89 17.73
CA SER A 85 19.53 4.77 16.61
C SER A 85 20.09 3.93 15.45
N ASP A 86 19.20 3.11 14.92
CA ASP A 86 19.19 2.40 13.63
C ASP A 86 19.06 3.38 12.43
N THR A 87 19.61 2.99 11.28
CA THR A 87 19.53 3.77 10.02
C THR A 87 18.62 3.02 9.04
N ASP A 88 17.32 3.25 9.13
CA ASP A 88 16.35 2.75 8.14
C ASP A 88 16.70 3.26 6.73
N LEU A 89 17.02 2.36 5.80
CA LEU A 89 17.25 2.68 4.39
C LEU A 89 16.01 2.29 3.56
N ARG A 90 15.50 3.21 2.73
CA ARG A 90 14.36 2.94 1.85
C ARG A 90 14.67 3.30 0.40
N GLY A 91 14.41 2.34 -0.49
CA GLY A 91 14.62 2.48 -1.93
C GLY A 91 13.33 2.34 -2.74
N ILE A 92 13.33 2.88 -3.95
CA ILE A 92 12.33 2.59 -4.99
C ILE A 92 13.11 2.24 -6.26
N PHE A 93 12.84 1.07 -6.83
CA PHE A 93 13.46 0.59 -8.07
C PHE A 93 12.43 0.46 -9.19
N LEU A 94 12.85 0.80 -10.41
CA LEU A 94 12.07 0.58 -11.62
C LEU A 94 12.48 -0.78 -12.20
N ALA A 95 11.69 -1.83 -11.99
CA ALA A 95 11.97 -3.09 -12.67
C ALA A 95 11.78 -2.90 -14.19
N PRO A 96 12.75 -3.32 -15.04
CA PRO A 96 12.65 -3.13 -16.48
C PRO A 96 11.38 -3.76 -17.05
N THR A 97 10.61 -3.00 -17.83
CA THR A 97 9.31 -3.43 -18.35
C THR A 97 9.30 -4.81 -19.02
N PRO A 98 10.31 -5.22 -19.83
CA PRO A 98 10.35 -6.56 -20.42
C PRO A 98 10.34 -7.71 -19.40
N ALA A 99 10.83 -7.48 -18.18
CA ALA A 99 10.82 -8.49 -17.12
C ALA A 99 9.40 -8.85 -16.64
N PHE A 100 8.40 -7.98 -16.87
CA PHE A 100 7.00 -8.27 -16.55
C PHE A 100 6.31 -9.19 -17.56
N TRP A 101 6.89 -9.41 -18.75
CA TRP A 101 6.28 -10.27 -19.77
C TRP A 101 6.47 -11.77 -19.47
N GLY A 102 7.60 -12.15 -18.88
CA GLY A 102 7.88 -13.55 -18.49
C GLY A 102 7.01 -14.07 -17.34
N PHE A 103 7.04 -15.38 -17.09
CA PHE A 103 6.32 -16.00 -15.96
C PHE A 103 6.88 -15.59 -14.59
N GLY A 104 8.21 -15.53 -14.46
CA GLY A 104 8.89 -15.04 -13.26
C GLY A 104 8.83 -13.51 -13.18
N LYS A 105 7.78 -12.97 -12.56
CA LYS A 105 7.61 -11.52 -12.38
C LYS A 105 8.70 -10.94 -11.46
N PRO A 106 9.06 -9.65 -11.63
CA PRO A 106 9.93 -8.95 -10.69
C PRO A 106 9.35 -8.97 -9.26
N PRO A 107 10.19 -9.00 -8.22
CA PRO A 107 9.71 -8.91 -6.85
C PRO A 107 9.09 -7.53 -6.60
N THR A 108 7.95 -7.47 -5.91
CA THR A 108 7.27 -6.19 -5.59
C THR A 108 8.03 -5.37 -4.55
N HIS A 109 8.93 -6.01 -3.80
CA HIS A 109 9.82 -5.41 -2.82
C HIS A 109 11.00 -6.34 -2.57
N VAL A 110 12.13 -5.78 -2.13
CA VAL A 110 13.39 -6.49 -1.86
C VAL A 110 13.96 -5.97 -0.53
N PRO A 111 14.15 -6.84 0.48
CA PRO A 111 14.93 -6.51 1.66
C PRO A 111 16.44 -6.59 1.35
N GLY A 112 17.24 -5.75 1.99
CA GLY A 112 18.68 -5.70 1.75
C GLY A 112 19.08 -5.02 0.42
N PRO A 113 20.35 -5.18 -0.03
CA PRO A 113 21.40 -5.99 0.60
C PRO A 113 22.03 -5.41 1.88
N ALA A 114 21.83 -4.13 2.20
CA ALA A 114 22.32 -3.52 3.44
C ALA A 114 21.42 -3.83 4.66
N GLN A 115 21.95 -3.64 5.87
CA GLN A 115 21.14 -3.72 7.10
C GLN A 115 20.06 -2.62 7.11
N GLU A 116 18.89 -2.93 7.70
CA GLU A 116 17.70 -2.08 7.75
C GLU A 116 17.24 -1.50 6.38
N GLN A 117 17.63 -2.14 5.27
CA GLN A 117 17.21 -1.75 3.92
C GLN A 117 15.95 -2.48 3.47
N LEU A 118 14.99 -1.72 2.93
CA LEU A 118 13.83 -2.22 2.20
C LEU A 118 13.60 -1.35 0.96
N SER A 119 13.57 -1.98 -0.21
CA SER A 119 13.30 -1.30 -1.48
C SER A 119 12.00 -1.79 -2.10
N TRP A 120 11.17 -0.91 -2.63
CA TRP A 120 9.93 -1.27 -3.33
C TRP A 120 10.08 -1.17 -4.85
N GLU A 121 9.35 -1.98 -5.60
CA GLU A 121 9.16 -1.76 -7.04
C GLU A 121 8.30 -0.49 -7.23
N LEU A 122 8.56 0.30 -8.28
CA LEU A 122 7.92 1.61 -8.52
C LEU A 122 6.38 1.57 -8.48
N GLU A 123 5.76 0.57 -9.11
CA GLU A 123 4.31 0.39 -9.11
C GLU A 123 3.80 0.01 -7.72
N ARG A 124 4.55 -0.82 -6.99
CA ARG A 124 4.22 -1.16 -5.60
C ARG A 124 4.33 0.05 -4.68
N ALA A 125 5.32 0.92 -4.88
CA ALA A 125 5.44 2.17 -4.14
C ALA A 125 4.26 3.11 -4.44
N CYS A 126 3.93 3.34 -5.72
CA CYS A 126 2.80 4.17 -6.12
C CYS A 126 1.47 3.63 -5.54
N ALA A 127 1.21 2.31 -5.66
CA ALA A 127 0.00 1.68 -5.14
C ALA A 127 -0.10 1.67 -3.60
N LEU A 128 1.01 1.81 -2.87
CA LEU A 128 1.04 2.00 -1.42
C LEU A 128 0.83 3.47 -1.04
N ALA A 129 1.47 4.40 -1.75
CA ALA A 129 1.31 5.84 -1.54
C ALA A 129 -0.13 6.32 -1.83
N LEU A 130 -0.75 5.83 -2.90
CA LEU A 130 -2.18 6.06 -3.20
C LEU A 130 -3.13 5.54 -2.09
N ARG A 131 -2.68 4.59 -1.26
CA ARG A 131 -3.43 4.08 -0.09
C ARG A 131 -3.05 4.76 1.22
N GLY A 132 -2.18 5.77 1.17
CA GLY A 132 -1.66 6.48 2.34
C GLY A 132 -0.77 5.64 3.23
N ASP A 133 -0.06 4.63 2.71
CA ASP A 133 0.85 3.80 3.52
C ASP A 133 1.89 4.68 4.23
N PRO A 134 1.94 4.69 5.59
CA PRO A 134 2.79 5.64 6.30
C PRO A 134 4.29 5.49 6.04
N ASN A 135 4.75 4.30 5.62
CA ASN A 135 6.17 4.03 5.37
C ASN A 135 6.59 4.57 4.00
N VAL A 136 5.76 4.37 2.97
CA VAL A 136 6.03 4.92 1.63
C VAL A 136 5.81 6.42 1.61
N MET A 137 4.79 6.94 2.32
CA MET A 137 4.60 8.38 2.48
C MET A 137 5.75 9.04 3.27
N GLU A 138 6.32 8.36 4.28
CA GLU A 138 7.53 8.81 4.99
C GLU A 138 8.77 8.75 4.09
N ALA A 139 8.96 7.69 3.30
CA ALA A 139 10.06 7.59 2.35
C ALA A 139 10.00 8.68 1.28
N LEU A 140 8.87 8.82 0.59
CA LEU A 140 8.67 9.84 -0.44
C LEU A 140 8.92 11.25 0.09
N ASN A 141 8.56 11.56 1.34
CA ASN A 141 8.70 12.89 1.93
C ASN A 141 9.94 13.03 2.84
N SER A 142 10.90 12.10 2.78
CA SER A 142 12.11 12.18 3.60
C SER A 142 12.99 13.39 3.24
N PRO A 143 13.50 14.14 4.22
CA PRO A 143 14.51 15.17 3.99
C PRO A 143 15.93 14.60 3.76
N LEU A 144 16.14 13.30 3.99
CA LEU A 144 17.45 12.63 3.92
C LEU A 144 17.56 11.77 2.66
N VAL A 145 17.64 12.42 1.51
CA VAL A 145 17.84 11.75 0.20
C VAL A 145 19.29 11.24 0.08
N LEU A 146 19.45 10.02 -0.41
CA LEU A 146 20.74 9.37 -0.68
C LEU A 146 21.07 9.30 -2.17
N GLY A 147 20.04 9.22 -3.02
CA GLY A 147 20.17 9.23 -4.48
C GLY A 147 18.82 9.44 -5.15
N VAL A 148 18.82 10.08 -6.32
CA VAL A 148 17.61 10.33 -7.11
C VAL A 148 17.97 10.42 -8.60
N GLU A 149 17.44 9.49 -9.38
CA GLU A 149 17.53 9.47 -10.85
C GLU A 149 16.39 10.29 -11.47
N PRO A 150 16.39 10.60 -12.79
CA PRO A 150 15.33 11.39 -13.42
C PRO A 150 13.90 10.87 -13.18
N VAL A 151 13.69 9.56 -13.24
CA VAL A 151 12.41 8.91 -12.91
C VAL A 151 12.04 9.09 -11.43
N GLY A 152 13.03 9.08 -10.54
CA GLY A 152 12.84 9.39 -9.13
C GLY A 152 12.48 10.87 -8.91
N ALA A 153 13.11 11.78 -9.65
CA ALA A 153 12.80 13.21 -9.59
C ALA A 153 11.37 13.50 -10.08
N GLU A 154 10.92 12.86 -11.16
CA GLU A 154 9.50 12.87 -11.57
C GLU A 154 8.59 12.34 -10.46
N LEU A 155 8.88 11.18 -9.86
CA LEU A 155 8.10 10.63 -8.74
C LEU A 155 8.01 11.58 -7.54
N LEU A 156 9.11 12.25 -7.17
CA LEU A 156 9.13 13.22 -6.08
C LEU A 156 8.38 14.52 -6.43
N ALA A 157 8.25 14.85 -7.72
CA ALA A 157 7.38 15.93 -8.21
C ALA A 157 5.88 15.54 -8.26
N LEU A 158 5.53 14.29 -7.92
CA LEU A 158 4.16 13.80 -7.74
C LEU A 158 3.75 13.65 -6.26
N ARG A 159 4.58 14.11 -5.30
CA ARG A 159 4.27 14.04 -3.85
C ARG A 159 2.89 14.57 -3.49
N ASP A 160 2.43 15.62 -4.16
CA ASP A 160 1.13 16.26 -3.98
C ASP A 160 -0.03 15.40 -4.51
N ALA A 161 0.17 14.67 -5.62
CA ALA A 161 -0.83 13.77 -6.20
C ALA A 161 -1.25 12.65 -5.22
N PHE A 162 -0.37 12.24 -4.30
CA PHE A 162 -0.68 11.25 -3.27
C PHE A 162 -1.39 11.83 -2.02
N LEU A 163 -1.53 13.16 -1.89
CA LEU A 163 -2.10 13.78 -0.69
C LEU A 163 -3.63 13.88 -0.77
N SER A 164 -4.31 13.17 0.12
CA SER A 164 -5.78 13.10 0.18
C SER A 164 -6.28 12.83 1.60
N ARG A 165 -7.61 12.84 1.79
CA ARG A 165 -8.22 12.43 3.06
C ARG A 165 -8.01 10.93 3.35
N ALA A 166 -7.87 10.09 2.33
CA ALA A 166 -7.49 8.68 2.51
C ALA A 166 -6.16 8.50 3.27
N VAL A 167 -5.21 9.45 3.16
CA VAL A 167 -3.95 9.44 3.94
C VAL A 167 -4.20 9.71 5.43
N LEU A 168 -5.10 10.64 5.76
CA LEU A 168 -5.50 10.89 7.16
C LEU A 168 -6.16 9.65 7.75
N ASP A 169 -7.09 9.04 7.01
CA ASP A 169 -7.79 7.84 7.45
C ASP A 169 -6.84 6.63 7.59
N ALA A 170 -5.80 6.51 6.75
CA ALA A 170 -4.78 5.48 6.90
C ALA A 170 -4.00 5.66 8.23
N LEU A 171 -3.58 6.89 8.53
CA LEU A 171 -2.89 7.23 9.78
C LEU A 171 -3.76 6.99 11.02
N THR A 172 -5.01 7.47 11.03
CA THR A 172 -5.93 7.34 12.19
C THR A 172 -6.37 5.89 12.41
N ARG A 173 -6.77 5.17 11.35
CA ARG A 173 -7.15 3.74 11.46
C ARG A 173 -5.96 2.90 11.94
N TYR A 174 -4.75 3.16 11.46
CA TYR A 174 -3.56 2.48 11.95
C TYR A 174 -3.32 2.78 13.43
N ALA A 175 -3.27 4.06 13.83
CA ALA A 175 -3.06 4.47 15.22
C ALA A 175 -4.08 3.85 16.18
N HIS A 176 -5.37 3.92 15.85
CA HIS A 176 -6.44 3.30 16.64
C HIS A 176 -6.34 1.76 16.68
N SER A 177 -5.97 1.11 15.57
CA SER A 177 -5.82 -0.35 15.52
C SER A 177 -4.68 -0.86 16.41
N GLN A 178 -3.54 -0.17 16.46
CA GLN A 178 -2.40 -0.57 17.29
C GLN A 178 -2.54 -0.06 18.74
N GLY A 179 -3.21 1.08 18.98
CA GLY A 179 -3.49 1.58 20.32
C GLY A 179 -4.33 0.59 21.14
N ARG A 180 -5.34 -0.03 20.52
CA ARG A 180 -6.13 -1.11 21.15
C ARG A 180 -5.29 -2.36 21.47
N LYS A 181 -4.27 -2.68 20.67
CA LYS A 181 -3.31 -3.77 21.00
C LYS A 181 -2.40 -3.37 22.15
N LEU A 182 -1.86 -2.15 22.14
CA LEU A 182 -0.99 -1.63 23.21
C LEU A 182 -1.72 -1.58 24.56
N ALA A 183 -3.03 -1.28 24.55
CA ALA A 183 -3.90 -1.39 25.72
C ALA A 183 -4.10 -2.84 26.21
N ALA A 184 -4.01 -3.83 25.31
CA ALA A 184 -4.04 -5.26 25.66
C ALA A 184 -2.69 -5.74 26.19
N ASP A 185 -1.58 -5.33 25.56
CA ASP A 185 -0.21 -5.57 26.05
C ASP A 185 -0.08 -5.10 27.51
N LEU A 186 -0.57 -3.89 27.83
CA LEU A 186 -0.57 -3.33 29.18
C LEU A 186 -1.31 -4.23 30.19
N ARG A 187 -2.50 -4.75 29.84
CA ARG A 187 -3.26 -5.65 30.73
C ARG A 187 -2.60 -7.02 30.93
N GLY A 188 -1.78 -7.47 29.98
CA GLY A 188 -1.05 -8.75 30.08
C GLY A 188 0.33 -8.66 30.74
N HIS A 189 1.00 -7.50 30.64
CA HIS A 189 2.41 -7.35 31.00
C HIS A 189 2.71 -6.19 31.97
N GLY A 190 1.70 -5.45 32.44
CA GLY A 190 1.84 -4.37 33.43
C GLY A 190 2.43 -3.06 32.91
N ALA A 191 3.03 -3.05 31.71
CA ALA A 191 3.53 -1.86 31.05
C ALA A 191 3.31 -1.92 29.53
N PRO A 192 3.11 -0.78 28.84
CA PRO A 192 3.00 -0.74 27.39
C PRO A 192 4.39 -0.74 26.74
N ARG A 193 4.48 -1.17 25.47
CA ARG A 193 5.71 -1.04 24.67
C ARG A 193 5.95 0.41 24.26
N TRP A 194 6.66 1.17 25.10
CA TRP A 194 6.89 2.62 24.95
C TRP A 194 7.49 3.08 23.59
N LYS A 195 8.37 2.29 22.94
CA LYS A 195 8.82 2.57 21.54
C LYS A 195 7.63 2.65 20.58
N HIS A 196 6.65 1.74 20.74
CA HIS A 196 5.45 1.70 19.89
C HIS A 196 4.47 2.82 20.27
N ALA A 197 4.27 3.08 21.57
CA ALA A 197 3.46 4.20 22.07
C ALA A 197 3.87 5.54 21.43
N MET A 198 5.18 5.78 21.36
CA MET A 198 5.78 6.94 20.69
C MET A 198 5.50 6.95 19.18
N HIS A 199 5.65 5.83 18.48
CA HIS A 199 5.36 5.76 17.04
C HIS A 199 3.89 6.05 16.71
N LEU A 200 2.93 5.59 17.51
CA LEU A 200 1.52 5.89 17.28
C LEU A 200 1.19 7.37 17.53
N LEU A 201 1.75 7.97 18.59
CA LEU A 201 1.64 9.41 18.83
C LEU A 201 2.25 10.22 17.68
N ARG A 202 3.42 9.80 17.16
CA ARG A 202 4.07 10.41 16.00
C ARG A 202 3.17 10.43 14.77
N LEU A 203 2.51 9.32 14.43
CA LEU A 203 1.61 9.24 13.27
C LEU A 203 0.40 10.18 13.40
N LEU A 204 -0.14 10.36 14.61
CA LEU A 204 -1.21 11.31 14.88
C LEU A 204 -0.74 12.78 14.82
N LEU A 205 0.53 13.05 15.18
CA LEU A 205 1.15 14.36 14.96
C LEU A 205 1.37 14.62 13.45
N THR A 206 1.84 13.63 12.68
CA THR A 206 1.90 13.72 11.21
C THR A 206 0.54 14.04 10.58
N ALA A 207 -0.55 13.38 11.03
CA ALA A 207 -1.91 13.67 10.57
C ALA A 207 -2.34 15.11 10.89
N ARG A 208 -1.99 15.62 12.09
CA ARG A 208 -2.24 17.02 12.48
C ARG A 208 -1.46 18.01 11.61
N GLU A 209 -0.19 17.74 11.31
CA GLU A 209 0.62 18.61 10.47
C GLU A 209 0.18 18.60 9.00
N LEU A 210 -0.29 17.45 8.49
CA LEU A 210 -0.91 17.34 7.16
C LEU A 210 -2.19 18.19 7.08
N LEU A 211 -3.07 18.12 8.09
CA LEU A 211 -4.25 18.99 8.21
C LEU A 211 -3.90 20.48 8.31
N ARG A 212 -2.82 20.82 9.05
CA ARG A 212 -2.42 22.21 9.32
C ARG A 212 -1.72 22.86 8.11
N THR A 213 -1.00 22.09 7.32
CA THR A 213 -0.06 22.61 6.30
C THR A 213 -0.32 22.18 4.87
N GLY A 214 -1.20 21.19 4.65
CA GLY A 214 -1.40 20.56 3.34
C GLY A 214 -0.19 19.74 2.86
N ARG A 215 0.76 19.39 3.74
CA ARG A 215 1.99 18.66 3.41
C ARG A 215 2.25 17.53 4.40
N TYR A 216 2.75 16.39 3.91
CA TYR A 216 3.13 15.26 4.77
C TYR A 216 4.49 15.55 5.43
N VAL A 217 4.46 16.11 6.65
CA VAL A 217 5.68 16.47 7.39
C VAL A 217 6.28 15.22 8.06
N VAL A 218 7.52 14.90 7.69
CA VAL A 218 8.30 13.80 8.29
C VAL A 218 9.09 14.24 9.53
N ASP A 219 9.66 15.45 9.52
CA ASP A 219 10.40 15.98 10.66
C ASP A 219 9.48 16.26 11.86
N MET A 220 9.79 15.60 12.98
CA MET A 220 9.08 15.70 14.26
C MET A 220 9.96 16.37 15.33
N SER A 221 11.03 17.07 14.94
CA SER A 221 11.87 17.88 15.84
C SER A 221 11.06 18.83 16.75
N PRO A 222 9.99 19.51 16.29
CA PRO A 222 9.12 20.32 17.16
C PRO A 222 8.39 19.55 18.27
N TYR A 223 8.36 18.23 18.20
CA TYR A 223 7.73 17.31 19.16
C TYR A 223 8.73 16.32 19.77
N ARG A 224 10.04 16.54 19.57
CA ARG A 224 11.12 15.62 19.96
C ARG A 224 11.11 15.33 21.47
N GLU A 225 10.87 16.34 22.31
CA GLU A 225 10.81 16.16 23.76
C GLU A 225 9.62 15.28 24.17
N GLU A 226 8.40 15.65 23.76
CA GLU A 226 7.17 14.88 23.99
C GLU A 226 7.33 13.41 23.55
N LEU A 227 7.82 13.19 22.33
CA LEU A 227 7.98 11.86 21.75
C LEU A 227 9.08 11.04 22.46
N LEU A 228 10.21 11.66 22.81
CA LEU A 228 11.28 10.94 23.52
C LEU A 228 10.93 10.67 24.99
N ALA A 229 10.16 11.53 25.67
CA ALA A 229 9.63 11.26 27.00
C ALA A 229 8.69 10.04 26.98
N VAL A 230 7.77 9.98 26.00
CA VAL A 230 6.94 8.80 25.75
C VAL A 230 7.79 7.56 25.46
N ARG A 231 8.88 7.66 24.67
CA ARG A 231 9.78 6.52 24.40
C ARG A 231 10.50 6.02 25.66
N ARG A 232 10.86 6.91 26.59
CA ARG A 232 11.52 6.59 27.87
C ARG A 232 10.55 6.08 28.94
N GLY A 233 9.24 6.24 28.75
CA GLY A 233 8.22 5.85 29.73
C GLY A 233 7.98 6.90 30.81
N GLU A 234 8.35 8.16 30.57
CA GLU A 234 8.23 9.30 31.50
C GLU A 234 6.81 9.91 31.49
N THR A 235 5.80 9.11 31.14
CA THR A 235 4.39 9.50 31.09
C THR A 235 3.52 8.34 31.59
N THR A 236 2.34 8.66 32.13
CA THR A 236 1.37 7.62 32.49
C THR A 236 0.61 7.13 31.25
N TRP A 237 -0.03 5.97 31.37
CA TRP A 237 -0.87 5.43 30.31
C TRP A 237 -2.06 6.37 29.99
N GLU A 238 -2.68 6.94 31.03
CA GLU A 238 -3.85 7.82 30.96
C GLU A 238 -3.52 9.16 30.28
N SER A 239 -2.33 9.70 30.58
CA SER A 239 -1.78 10.88 29.89
C SER A 239 -1.62 10.62 28.40
N TRP A 240 -1.00 9.48 28.04
CA TRP A 240 -0.77 9.10 26.65
C TRP A 240 -2.06 8.74 25.89
N SER A 241 -3.00 8.01 26.52
CA SER A 241 -4.27 7.64 25.89
C SER A 241 -5.13 8.89 25.66
N GLY A 242 -5.33 9.72 26.69
CA GLY A 242 -6.06 10.97 26.55
C GLY A 242 -5.40 11.93 25.54
N ARG A 243 -4.07 11.93 25.42
CA ARG A 243 -3.34 12.72 24.40
C ARG A 243 -3.59 12.21 22.98
N THR A 244 -3.61 10.90 22.77
CA THR A 244 -3.87 10.30 21.45
C THR A 244 -5.35 10.38 21.06
N GLU A 245 -6.29 10.19 21.99
CA GLU A 245 -7.73 10.42 21.81
C GLU A 245 -8.04 11.87 21.38
N ARG A 246 -7.46 12.86 22.07
CA ARG A 246 -7.60 14.29 21.69
C ARG A 246 -7.02 14.59 20.30
N LEU A 247 -6.01 13.86 19.85
CA LEU A 247 -5.48 13.98 18.49
C LEU A 247 -6.35 13.28 17.44
N LEU A 248 -6.92 12.11 17.75
CA LEU A 248 -7.85 11.38 16.87
C LEU A 248 -9.11 12.22 16.61
N ALA A 249 -9.87 12.55 17.64
CA ALA A 249 -11.07 13.38 17.52
C ALA A 249 -10.76 14.76 16.92
N GLY A 250 -9.60 15.33 17.26
CA GLY A 250 -9.10 16.58 16.68
C GLY A 250 -8.71 16.49 15.19
N THR A 251 -8.40 15.29 14.69
CA THR A 251 -8.14 15.01 13.27
C THR A 251 -9.46 14.81 12.53
N GLU A 252 -10.35 13.97 13.06
CA GLU A 252 -11.67 13.66 12.48
C GLU A 252 -12.53 14.91 12.28
N ALA A 253 -12.67 15.76 13.31
CA ALA A 253 -13.45 17.01 13.23
C ALA A 253 -12.87 18.03 12.21
N ARG A 254 -11.58 17.92 11.87
CA ARG A 254 -10.91 18.79 10.90
C ARG A 254 -10.85 18.20 9.49
N ALA A 255 -10.89 16.87 9.34
CA ALA A 255 -10.80 16.18 8.06
C ALA A 255 -11.91 16.60 7.09
N ALA A 256 -13.15 16.79 7.59
CA ALA A 256 -14.28 17.29 6.79
C ALA A 256 -14.07 18.71 6.22
N HIS A 257 -13.21 19.51 6.85
CA HIS A 257 -12.91 20.90 6.49
C HIS A 257 -11.50 21.08 5.91
N ALA A 258 -10.79 19.98 5.64
CA ALA A 258 -9.42 19.99 5.17
C ALA A 258 -9.33 20.47 3.72
N ARG A 259 -8.30 21.27 3.41
CA ARG A 259 -7.92 21.61 2.01
C ARG A 259 -7.15 20.46 1.35
N LEU A 260 -7.75 19.27 1.38
CA LEU A 260 -7.24 18.03 0.79
C LEU A 260 -8.36 17.38 -0.04
N PRO A 261 -8.06 16.82 -1.23
CA PRO A 261 -9.03 16.08 -2.01
C PRO A 261 -9.50 14.84 -1.25
N ALA A 262 -10.65 14.28 -1.64
CA ALA A 262 -11.19 13.07 -1.01
C ALA A 262 -10.23 11.89 -1.23
N GLU A 263 -9.97 11.61 -2.51
CA GLU A 263 -9.06 10.58 -3.02
C GLU A 263 -7.79 11.24 -3.59
N PRO A 264 -6.68 10.49 -3.76
CA PRO A 264 -5.50 11.01 -4.45
C PRO A 264 -5.73 11.10 -5.97
N ASP A 265 -4.84 11.80 -6.67
CA ASP A 265 -4.86 11.91 -8.13
C ASP A 265 -4.30 10.65 -8.79
N HIS A 266 -5.16 9.62 -8.84
CA HIS A 266 -4.88 8.35 -9.51
C HIS A 266 -4.45 8.52 -10.97
N ALA A 267 -5.06 9.44 -11.71
CA ALA A 267 -4.83 9.60 -13.16
C ALA A 267 -3.42 10.12 -13.45
N ARG A 268 -2.95 11.13 -12.69
CA ARG A 268 -1.59 11.67 -12.83
C ARG A 268 -0.50 10.69 -12.38
N VAL A 269 -0.79 9.86 -11.38
CA VAL A 269 0.12 8.78 -10.95
C VAL A 269 0.16 7.63 -11.98
N GLU A 270 -0.97 7.29 -12.58
CA GLU A 270 -1.07 6.24 -13.61
C GLU A 270 -0.43 6.68 -14.93
N ASP A 271 -0.61 7.92 -15.41
CA ASP A 271 0.11 8.44 -16.57
C ASP A 271 1.62 8.34 -16.39
N PHE A 272 2.14 8.82 -15.25
CA PHE A 272 3.56 8.72 -14.93
C PHE A 272 4.06 7.28 -14.99
N LEU A 273 3.35 6.34 -14.35
CA LEU A 273 3.73 4.93 -14.37
C LEU A 273 3.71 4.36 -15.81
N VAL A 274 2.69 4.68 -16.59
CA VAL A 274 2.57 4.22 -17.99
C VAL A 274 3.65 4.83 -18.89
N ARG A 275 3.98 6.12 -18.75
CA ARG A 275 5.08 6.77 -19.48
C ARG A 275 6.43 6.14 -19.14
N VAL A 276 6.72 5.96 -17.85
CA VAL A 276 7.98 5.36 -17.37
C VAL A 276 8.10 3.90 -17.82
N ARG A 277 7.02 3.11 -17.72
CA ARG A 277 7.00 1.72 -18.22
C ARG A 277 7.20 1.67 -19.75
N ARG A 278 6.63 2.60 -20.52
CA ARG A 278 6.86 2.70 -21.98
C ARG A 278 8.31 3.04 -22.32
N ALA A 279 8.91 4.02 -21.67
CA ALA A 279 10.32 4.36 -21.86
C ALA A 279 11.22 3.15 -21.54
N SER A 280 11.03 2.53 -20.37
CA SER A 280 11.78 1.33 -19.95
C SER A 280 11.55 0.08 -20.83
N ALA A 281 10.62 0.10 -21.78
CA ALA A 281 10.43 -0.98 -22.76
C ALA A 281 11.20 -0.75 -24.07
N LEU A 282 11.72 0.45 -24.32
CA LEU A 282 12.37 0.85 -25.58
C LEU A 282 13.90 0.94 -25.46
N GLY A 283 14.42 1.21 -24.26
CA GLY A 283 15.86 1.39 -23.98
C GLY A 283 16.22 2.84 -23.69
#